data_AF-A0A7Z9KKB6-F1
#
_entry.id   AF-A0A7Z9KKB6-F1
#
_cell.length_a   1.000
_cell.length_b   1.000
_cell.length_c   1.000
_cell.angle_alpha   90.00
_cell.angle_beta   90.00
_cell.angle_gamma   90.00
#
_symmetry.space_group_name_H-M   'P 1'
#
loop_
_entity.id
_entity.type
_entity.pdbx_description
1 polymer ?
#
loop_
_entity_poly.entity_id
_entity_poly.type
_entity_poly.pdbx_seq_one_letter_code
_entity_poly.pdbx_strand_id
1 'polypeptide(L)'
;MLALLLFSLTFFLGCSSSVPSGFLYPAEKSMEVRYLCRLPYLDATAPHQSWSKSAPAWVILNEKKVIVYFKNDRTFSFPRTSEITLLSGKYRCTI
;
A
#
# COMPACT_ATOMS: atom_id res chain seq x y z
N MET A 1 35.41 42.46 -19.65
CA MET A 1 35.11 41.02 -19.85
C MET A 1 35.70 40.23 -18.70
N LEU A 2 34.98 40.21 -17.58
CA LEU A 2 35.25 39.39 -16.40
C LEU A 2 33.87 39.24 -15.72
N ALA A 3 32.90 38.71 -16.47
CA ALA A 3 32.36 37.40 -16.15
C ALA A 3 31.80 37.46 -14.71
N LEU A 4 30.72 38.21 -14.44
CA LEU A 4 29.32 37.84 -14.75
C LEU A 4 29.00 36.33 -14.54
N LEU A 5 29.82 35.65 -13.74
CA LEU A 5 29.85 34.21 -13.52
C LEU A 5 29.91 33.87 -12.02
N LEU A 6 29.54 34.83 -11.16
CA LEU A 6 29.46 34.63 -9.70
C LEU A 6 28.03 34.63 -9.17
N PHE A 7 27.01 34.84 -10.02
CA PHE A 7 25.62 35.03 -9.58
C PHE A 7 24.68 33.84 -9.82
N SER A 8 25.14 32.75 -10.43
CA SER A 8 24.27 31.64 -10.85
C SER A 8 24.47 30.32 -10.09
N LEU A 9 25.38 30.24 -9.12
CA LEU A 9 25.84 28.94 -8.59
C LEU A 9 25.46 28.59 -7.14
N THR A 10 24.43 29.22 -6.56
CA THR A 10 23.93 28.81 -5.23
C THR A 10 22.42 28.56 -5.15
N PHE A 11 21.69 28.66 -6.26
CA PHE A 11 20.25 28.36 -6.30
C PHE A 11 19.90 26.88 -6.55
N PHE A 12 20.87 25.97 -6.54
CA PHE A 12 20.64 24.52 -6.71
C PHE A 12 21.10 23.70 -5.51
N LEU A 13 20.92 24.21 -4.29
CA LEU A 13 20.61 23.31 -3.18
C LEU A 13 19.18 22.83 -3.41
N GLY A 14 19.09 21.83 -4.31
CA GLY A 14 17.88 21.10 -4.58
C GLY A 14 17.27 20.71 -3.25
N CYS A 15 16.10 21.29 -3.00
CA CYS A 15 15.17 20.76 -2.02
C CYS A 15 14.95 19.31 -2.45
N SER A 16 15.68 18.37 -1.84
CA SER A 16 15.41 16.95 -1.94
C SER A 16 14.08 16.74 -1.24
N SER A 17 13.00 17.11 -1.92
CA SER A 17 11.67 16.69 -1.56
C SER A 17 11.62 15.19 -1.86
N SER A 18 12.25 14.39 -1.01
CA SER A 18 11.78 13.03 -0.77
C SER A 18 10.47 13.14 0.00
N VAL A 19 9.47 13.74 -0.64
CA VAL A 19 8.09 13.49 -0.26
C VAL A 19 7.89 12.04 -0.67
N PRO A 20 7.71 11.10 0.28
CA PRO A 20 7.16 9.83 -0.15
C PRO A 20 5.80 10.18 -0.73
N SER A 21 5.61 9.89 -2.01
CA SER A 21 4.30 9.86 -2.65
C SER A 21 3.48 8.74 -2.02
N GLY A 22 3.18 8.87 -0.74
CA GLY A 22 2.17 8.12 -0.03
C GLY A 22 0.96 9.02 0.01
N PHE A 23 0.02 8.81 -0.91
CA PHE A 23 -1.35 9.22 -0.64
C PHE A 23 -1.82 8.34 0.53
N LEU A 24 -1.50 8.79 1.74
CA LEU A 24 -1.80 8.13 3.00
C LEU A 24 -3.22 8.56 3.33
N TYR A 25 -4.18 7.75 2.91
CA TYR A 25 -5.55 7.84 3.41
C TYR A 25 -5.55 8.05 4.94
N PRO A 26 -6.58 8.69 5.52
CA PRO A 26 -6.66 8.99 6.94
C PRO A 26 -6.21 7.79 7.80
N ALA A 27 -5.59 8.05 8.96
CA ALA A 27 -5.04 7.00 9.82
C ALA A 27 -6.03 5.83 10.05
N GLU A 28 -7.32 6.13 10.16
CA GLU A 28 -8.43 5.17 10.21
C GLU A 28 -8.47 4.22 9.01
N LYS A 29 -8.37 4.74 7.78
CA LYS A 29 -8.29 3.94 6.55
C LYS A 29 -7.02 3.10 6.47
N SER A 30 -5.91 3.60 7.03
CA SER A 30 -4.66 2.82 7.11
C SER A 30 -4.81 1.60 8.03
N MET A 31 -5.59 1.73 9.10
CA MET A 31 -5.91 0.63 10.01
C MET A 31 -6.82 -0.41 9.34
N GLU A 32 -7.81 0.05 8.58
CA GLU A 32 -8.68 -0.83 7.79
C GLU A 32 -7.89 -1.61 6.73
N VAL A 33 -6.97 -0.95 6.00
CA VAL A 33 -6.07 -1.65 5.06
C VAL A 33 -5.24 -2.71 5.78
N ARG A 34 -4.66 -2.38 6.93
CA ARG A 34 -3.89 -3.34 7.74
C ARG A 34 -4.72 -4.54 8.17
N TYR A 35 -5.95 -4.29 8.60
CA TYR A 35 -6.90 -5.34 8.99
C TYR A 35 -7.20 -6.27 7.80
N LEU A 36 -7.57 -5.72 6.64
CA LEU A 36 -7.85 -6.51 5.45
C LEU A 36 -6.64 -7.32 4.97
N CYS A 37 -5.43 -6.78 5.07
CA CYS A 37 -4.21 -7.49 4.72
C CYS A 37 -3.89 -8.66 5.69
N ARG A 38 -4.38 -8.61 6.94
CA ARG A 38 -4.17 -9.67 7.94
C ARG A 38 -5.28 -10.71 7.96
N LEU A 39 -6.46 -10.37 7.44
CA LEU A 39 -7.64 -11.23 7.43
C LEU A 39 -7.38 -12.66 6.92
N PRO A 40 -6.59 -12.88 5.84
CA PRO A 40 -6.32 -14.25 5.37
C PRO A 40 -5.70 -15.14 6.47
N TYR A 41 -4.83 -14.60 7.32
CA TYR A 41 -4.17 -15.39 8.37
C TYR A 41 -5.09 -15.79 9.53
N LEU A 42 -6.28 -15.20 9.62
CA LEU A 42 -7.29 -15.57 10.62
C LEU A 42 -8.12 -16.78 10.18
N ASP A 43 -8.04 -17.16 8.91
CA ASP A 43 -8.75 -18.33 8.38
C ASP A 43 -8.11 -19.63 8.90
N ALA A 44 -8.93 -20.57 9.39
CA ALA A 44 -8.45 -21.83 9.95
C ALA A 44 -7.74 -22.72 8.92
N THR A 45 -8.02 -22.53 7.63
CA THR A 45 -7.36 -23.26 6.53
C THR A 45 -6.02 -22.63 6.14
N ALA A 46 -5.71 -21.43 6.65
CA ALA A 46 -4.49 -20.69 6.32
C ALA A 46 -3.22 -21.56 6.41
N PRO A 47 -2.98 -22.39 7.44
CA PRO A 47 -1.73 -23.18 7.54
C PRO A 47 -1.45 -24.08 6.33
N HIS A 48 -2.48 -24.51 5.60
CA HIS A 48 -2.37 -25.37 4.42
C HIS A 48 -2.26 -24.60 3.10
N GLN A 49 -2.45 -23.28 3.14
CA GLN A 49 -2.44 -22.44 1.95
C GLN A 49 -1.00 -22.07 1.55
N SER A 50 -0.76 -22.06 0.25
CA SER A 50 0.54 -21.69 -0.33
C SER A 50 0.96 -20.23 -0.03
N TRP A 51 0.01 -19.34 0.27
CA TRP A 51 0.28 -17.94 0.65
C TRP A 51 0.56 -17.73 2.14
N SER A 52 0.34 -18.73 3.00
CA SER A 52 0.34 -18.58 4.46
C SER A 52 1.66 -18.14 5.09
N LYS A 53 2.79 -18.46 4.44
CA LYS A 53 4.13 -18.07 4.87
C LYS A 53 4.68 -16.85 4.12
N SER A 54 3.89 -16.29 3.21
CA SER A 54 4.28 -15.14 2.39
C SER A 54 3.70 -13.87 2.99
N ALA A 55 4.38 -12.73 2.86
CA ALA A 55 3.84 -11.44 3.32
C ALA A 55 2.85 -10.88 2.28
N PRO A 56 1.70 -10.31 2.70
CA PRO A 56 0.82 -9.56 1.82
C PRO A 56 1.53 -8.32 1.30
N ALA A 57 1.40 -8.07 0.00
CA ALA A 57 1.98 -6.93 -0.70
C ALA A 57 0.92 -5.87 -1.00
N TRP A 58 -0.26 -6.29 -1.47
CA TRP A 58 -1.33 -5.40 -1.89
C TRP A 58 -2.69 -5.96 -1.48
N VAL A 59 -3.64 -5.06 -1.24
CA VAL A 59 -5.05 -5.39 -1.20
C VAL A 59 -5.77 -4.62 -2.31
N ILE A 60 -6.56 -5.33 -3.11
CA ILE A 60 -7.34 -4.79 -4.20
C ILE A 60 -8.82 -4.91 -3.84
N LEU A 61 -9.49 -3.78 -3.76
CA LEU A 61 -10.91 -3.69 -3.48
C LEU A 61 -11.66 -3.43 -4.77
N ASN A 62 -12.66 -4.26 -5.04
CA ASN A 62 -13.67 -4.04 -6.04
C ASN A 62 -15.04 -3.91 -5.35
N GLU A 63 -16.11 -3.65 -6.10
CA GLU A 63 -17.47 -3.49 -5.58
C GLU A 63 -17.99 -4.74 -4.85
N LYS A 64 -17.56 -5.93 -5.28
CA LYS A 64 -18.08 -7.21 -4.78
C LYS A 64 -17.10 -8.01 -3.92
N LYS A 65 -15.80 -7.77 -4.06
CA LYS A 65 -14.77 -8.61 -3.47
C LYS A 65 -13.53 -7.83 -3.08
N VAL A 66 -12.82 -8.37 -2.11
CA VAL A 66 -11.49 -7.94 -1.69
C VAL A 66 -10.51 -9.06 -2.05
N ILE A 67 -9.37 -8.68 -2.64
CA ILE A 67 -8.32 -9.60 -3.03
C ILE A 67 -7.03 -9.17 -2.35
N VAL A 68 -6.45 -10.04 -1.55
CA VAL A 68 -5.11 -9.87 -0.96
C VAL A 68 -4.10 -10.58 -1.84
N TYR A 69 -3.12 -9.83 -2.33
CA TYR A 69 -1.98 -10.33 -3.10
C TYR A 69 -0.77 -10.48 -2.20
N PHE A 70 -0.12 -11.63 -2.29
CA PHE A 70 1.08 -11.97 -1.53
C PHE A 70 2.33 -11.84 -2.40
N LYS A 71 3.50 -11.72 -1.77
CA LYS A 71 4.79 -11.60 -2.47
C LYS A 71 5.18 -12.80 -3.34
N ASN A 72 4.51 -13.93 -3.17
CA ASN A 72 4.74 -15.16 -3.94
C ASN A 72 3.70 -15.33 -5.07
N ASP A 73 3.11 -14.22 -5.52
CA ASP A 73 2.10 -14.17 -6.60
C ASP A 73 0.83 -14.98 -6.34
N ARG A 74 0.62 -15.37 -5.07
CA ARG A 74 -0.61 -16.01 -4.63
C ARG A 74 -1.61 -14.96 -4.15
N THR A 75 -2.87 -15.35 -4.15
CA THR A 75 -3.97 -14.48 -3.77
C THR A 75 -4.94 -15.17 -2.82
N PHE A 76 -5.55 -14.37 -1.96
CA PHE A 76 -6.72 -14.76 -1.18
C PHE A 76 -7.86 -13.79 -1.49
N SER A 77 -9.07 -14.28 -1.71
CA SER A 77 -10.22 -13.44 -2.03
C SER A 77 -11.40 -13.73 -1.13
N PHE A 78 -12.06 -12.68 -0.67
CA PHE A 78 -13.25 -12.76 0.16
C PHE A 78 -14.29 -11.72 -0.28
N PRO A 79 -15.58 -11.94 0.00
CA PRO A 79 -16.63 -11.00 -0.37
C PRO A 79 -16.44 -9.66 0.34
N ARG A 80 -16.79 -8.58 -0.36
CA ARG A 80 -16.81 -7.25 0.23
C ARG A 80 -18.07 -7.10 1.08
N THR A 81 -17.90 -6.72 2.35
CA THR A 81 -19.00 -6.46 3.28
C THR A 81 -19.29 -4.97 3.40
N SER A 82 -20.46 -4.61 3.94
CA SER A 82 -20.86 -3.22 4.20
C SER A 82 -20.03 -2.52 5.28
N GLU A 83 -19.28 -3.29 6.06
CA GLU A 83 -18.34 -2.79 7.08
C GLU A 83 -17.08 -2.19 6.45
N ILE A 84 -16.78 -2.53 5.20
CA ILE A 84 -15.60 -2.05 4.49
C ILE A 84 -15.88 -0.67 3.88
N THR A 85 -15.30 0.35 4.51
CA THR A 85 -15.46 1.76 4.17
C THR A 85 -14.39 2.28 3.20
N LEU A 86 -13.40 1.44 2.85
CA LEU A 86 -12.38 1.76 1.85
C LEU A 86 -12.98 1.81 0.43
N LEU A 87 -12.62 2.80 -0.36
CA LEU A 87 -13.05 2.86 -1.76
C LEU A 87 -12.48 1.70 -2.58
N SER A 88 -13.09 1.44 -3.74
CA SER A 88 -12.52 0.50 -4.71
C SER A 88 -11.18 1.03 -5.20
N GLY A 89 -10.16 0.17 -5.26
CA GLY A 89 -8.81 0.59 -5.59
C GLY A 89 -7.75 -0.40 -5.15
N LYS A 90 -6.48 -0.02 -5.35
CA LYS A 90 -5.31 -0.80 -4.94
C LYS A 90 -4.60 -0.10 -3.78
N TYR A 91 -4.41 -0.82 -2.68
CA TYR A 91 -3.78 -0.33 -1.46
C TYR A 91 -2.58 -1.18 -1.10
N ARG A 92 -1.50 -0.54 -0.63
CA ARG A 92 -0.28 -1.24 -0.21
C ARG A 92 -0.46 -1.78 1.20
N CYS A 93 -0.12 -3.04 1.41
CA CYS A 93 -0.06 -3.59 2.75
C CYS A 93 1.19 -3.08 3.47
N THR A 94 1.01 -2.44 4.63
CA THR A 94 2.09 -2.09 5.56
C THR A 94 1.87 -2.93 6.82
N ILE A 95 2.66 -3.99 7.01
CA ILE A 95 2.51 -4.89 8.16
C ILE A 95 3.09 -4.26 9.41
#